data_AF-A0A183H5K1-F1
#
_entry.id   AF-A0A183H5K1-F1
#
_cell.length_a   1.000
_cell.length_b   1.000
_cell.length_c   1.000
_cell.angle_alpha   90.00
_cell.angle_beta   90.00
_cell.angle_gamma   90.00
#
_symmetry.space_group_name_H-M   'P 1'
#
loop_
_entity.id
_entity.type
_entity.pdbx_description
1 polymer ?
#
loop_
_entity_poly.entity_id
_entity_poly.type
_entity_poly.pdbx_seq_one_letter_code
_entity_poly.pdbx_strand_id
1 'polypeptide(L)'
;MDSTEIENGTQKLLKSSSSDKRLRVQITEGDLLCVNHCGFYGTPQWKGRCSKCWRTYQMEEKKTQYYAKNRELLNFEKFEGRRKLSTESRSLTLKSILRKSPSVAANSNFSQEMVYTGASSQHRLSEESISAYDHFHEFLKNNLPQAVAHEIAQQTHHAVDRILEQQNVNMDDLSGMVQHFYQVLADKMRHSSIMN
;
A
#
# COMPACT_ATOMS: atom_id res chain seq x y z
N MET A 1 41.07 -74.19 30.43
CA MET A 1 42.27 -73.73 29.70
C MET A 1 41.80 -72.55 28.87
N ASP A 2 41.46 -71.42 29.48
CA ASP A 2 42.28 -70.52 30.31
C ASP A 2 43.28 -69.70 29.49
N SER A 3 43.20 -68.38 29.70
CA SER A 3 44.21 -67.34 29.47
C SER A 3 44.47 -66.89 28.02
N THR A 4 44.66 -65.61 27.67
CA THR A 4 44.55 -64.30 28.35
C THR A 4 44.78 -63.21 27.29
N GLU A 5 44.29 -62.00 27.58
CA GLU A 5 44.58 -60.69 26.99
C GLU A 5 46.08 -60.32 26.99
N ILE A 6 46.49 -59.32 26.19
CA ILE A 6 47.02 -58.00 26.65
C ILE A 6 47.70 -57.20 25.50
N GLU A 7 47.47 -55.90 25.61
CA GLU A 7 47.80 -54.70 24.83
C GLU A 7 49.29 -54.41 24.53
N ASN A 8 49.51 -53.55 23.53
CA ASN A 8 50.46 -52.41 23.54
C ASN A 8 50.18 -51.61 22.25
N GLY A 9 49.85 -50.32 22.24
CA GLY A 9 50.38 -49.22 23.05
C GLY A 9 51.35 -48.40 22.20
N THR A 10 51.12 -47.08 22.12
CA THR A 10 52.02 -46.02 21.59
C THR A 10 51.76 -45.48 20.18
N GLN A 11 50.76 -44.60 20.12
CA GLN A 11 50.92 -43.17 19.79
C GLN A 11 52.00 -42.79 18.76
N LYS A 12 51.58 -42.29 17.59
CA LYS A 12 52.31 -41.19 16.94
C LYS A 12 51.37 -40.05 16.56
N LEU A 13 51.51 -39.03 17.39
CA LEU A 13 50.88 -37.73 17.39
C LEU A 13 51.39 -36.86 16.20
N LEU A 14 50.42 -36.29 15.48
CA LEU A 14 50.43 -35.01 14.76
C LEU A 14 51.62 -34.65 13.84
N LYS A 15 51.33 -34.62 12.54
CA LYS A 15 51.69 -33.46 11.72
C LYS A 15 50.48 -33.02 10.90
N SER A 16 49.93 -31.89 11.29
CA SER A 16 48.81 -31.21 10.66
C SER A 16 49.13 -30.84 9.21
N SER A 17 48.26 -31.22 8.30
CA SER A 17 47.97 -30.43 7.10
C SER A 17 46.45 -30.39 6.93
N SER A 18 45.87 -29.37 7.57
CA SER A 18 44.53 -28.80 7.39
C SER A 18 43.57 -29.62 6.53
N SER A 19 43.08 -30.74 7.05
CA SER A 19 42.09 -31.57 6.36
C SER A 19 40.75 -30.85 6.35
N ASP A 20 40.34 -30.44 5.16
CA ASP A 20 39.03 -29.96 4.76
C ASP A 20 37.93 -30.14 5.83
N LYS A 21 37.61 -29.06 6.54
CA LYS A 21 36.30 -28.91 7.21
C LYS A 21 35.21 -28.74 6.15
N ARG A 22 35.07 -29.72 5.26
CA ARG A 22 33.94 -29.81 4.35
C ARG A 22 32.73 -30.18 5.18
N LEU A 23 31.95 -29.16 5.55
CA LEU A 23 30.59 -29.31 6.04
C LEU A 23 29.86 -30.22 5.05
N ARG A 24 29.55 -31.46 5.46
CA ARG A 24 28.74 -32.37 4.64
C ARG A 24 27.31 -31.85 4.66
N VAL A 25 27.00 -30.91 3.76
CA VAL A 25 25.64 -30.44 3.57
C VAL A 25 24.89 -31.53 2.81
N GLN A 26 24.00 -32.24 3.50
CA GLN A 26 23.03 -33.11 2.83
C GLN A 26 21.97 -32.20 2.20
N ILE A 27 22.17 -31.85 0.93
CA ILE A 27 21.16 -31.12 0.14
C ILE A 27 20.34 -32.19 -0.59
N THR A 28 19.06 -32.31 -0.25
CA THR A 28 18.15 -33.20 -0.98
C THR A 28 17.64 -32.50 -2.25
N GLU A 29 17.17 -33.26 -3.24
CA GLU A 29 16.62 -32.68 -4.48
C GLU A 29 15.43 -31.74 -4.19
N GLY A 30 14.66 -32.04 -3.15
CA GLY A 30 13.59 -31.18 -2.66
C GLY A 30 14.08 -29.80 -2.18
N ASP A 31 15.28 -29.72 -1.60
CA ASP A 31 15.86 -28.47 -1.07
C ASP A 31 16.35 -27.52 -2.18
N LEU A 32 16.54 -28.04 -3.39
CA LEU A 32 16.94 -27.25 -4.56
C LEU A 32 15.74 -26.68 -5.33
N LEU A 33 14.56 -27.29 -5.16
CA LEU A 33 13.37 -26.92 -5.91
C LEU A 33 12.76 -25.63 -5.39
N CYS A 34 12.04 -24.95 -6.29
CA CYS A 34 11.30 -23.76 -5.95
C CYS A 34 10.27 -24.09 -4.86
N VAL A 35 10.19 -23.26 -3.83
CA VAL A 35 9.25 -23.40 -2.70
C VAL A 35 7.78 -23.49 -3.14
N ASN A 36 7.44 -22.95 -4.31
CA ASN A 36 6.10 -23.08 -4.90
C ASN A 36 5.86 -24.41 -5.64
N HIS A 37 6.79 -25.37 -5.58
CA HIS A 37 6.72 -26.70 -6.18
C HIS A 37 6.37 -26.68 -7.68
N CYS A 38 6.87 -25.68 -8.41
CA CYS A 38 6.56 -25.48 -9.83
C CYS A 38 7.47 -26.27 -10.79
N GLY A 39 8.31 -27.17 -10.28
CA GLY A 39 9.23 -28.01 -11.07
C GLY A 39 10.53 -27.31 -11.52
N PHE A 40 10.77 -26.07 -11.10
CA PHE A 40 12.01 -25.34 -11.37
C PHE A 40 12.84 -25.17 -10.11
N TYR A 41 14.16 -25.04 -10.24
CA TYR A 41 15.05 -24.77 -9.09
C TYR A 41 14.88 -23.35 -8.55
N GLY A 42 14.95 -23.23 -7.22
CA GLY A 42 14.91 -21.97 -6.49
C GLY A 42 16.31 -21.53 -6.07
N THR A 43 16.52 -20.23 -5.94
CA THR A 43 17.78 -19.70 -5.40
C THR A 43 17.58 -19.08 -4.02
N PRO A 44 18.56 -19.19 -3.09
CA PRO A 44 18.46 -18.56 -1.77
C PRO A 44 18.27 -17.04 -1.85
N GLN A 45 18.86 -16.38 -2.85
CA GLN A 45 18.71 -14.94 -3.12
C GLN A 45 17.25 -14.55 -3.35
N TRP A 46 16.42 -15.46 -3.89
CA TRP A 46 14.99 -15.27 -4.13
C TRP A 46 14.12 -16.05 -3.15
N LYS A 47 14.61 -16.25 -1.92
CA LYS A 47 13.90 -16.98 -0.86
C LYS A 47 13.48 -18.40 -1.29
N GLY A 48 14.33 -19.07 -2.06
CA GLY A 48 14.06 -20.40 -2.60
C GLY A 48 13.02 -20.42 -3.73
N ARG A 49 12.74 -19.29 -4.39
CA ARG A 49 11.81 -19.24 -5.53
C ARG A 49 12.57 -19.24 -6.86
N CYS A 50 11.96 -19.80 -7.89
CA CYS A 50 12.46 -19.64 -9.26
C CYS A 50 12.20 -18.22 -9.79
N SER A 51 12.84 -17.85 -10.90
CA SER A 51 12.72 -16.50 -11.48
C SER A 51 11.29 -16.11 -11.86
N LYS A 52 10.43 -17.07 -12.23
CA LYS A 52 9.01 -16.83 -12.53
C LYS A 52 8.22 -16.55 -11.26
N CYS A 53 8.32 -17.46 -10.28
CA CYS A 53 7.63 -17.31 -8.99
C CYS A 53 8.11 -16.09 -8.19
N TRP A 54 9.38 -15.70 -8.34
CA TRP A 54 9.91 -14.48 -7.73
C TRP A 54 9.24 -13.22 -8.29
N ARG A 55 9.07 -13.12 -9.62
CA ARG A 55 8.34 -11.99 -10.23
C ARG A 55 6.90 -11.89 -9.74
N THR A 56 6.20 -13.02 -9.68
CA THR A 56 4.82 -13.08 -9.14
C THR A 56 4.78 -12.62 -7.69
N TYR A 57 5.69 -13.15 -6.86
CA TYR A 57 5.80 -12.77 -5.45
C TYR A 57 6.09 -11.27 -5.29
N GLN A 58 6.99 -10.68 -6.09
CA GLN A 58 7.28 -9.25 -6.04
C GLN A 58 6.07 -8.39 -6.42
N MET A 59 5.28 -8.80 -7.42
CA MET A 59 4.05 -8.09 -7.79
C MET A 59 3.00 -8.15 -6.68
N GLU A 60 2.84 -9.31 -6.05
CA GLU A 60 1.91 -9.51 -4.94
C GLU A 60 2.33 -8.77 -3.67
N GLU A 61 3.63 -8.72 -3.37
CA GLU A 61 4.17 -7.95 -2.25
C GLU A 61 3.93 -6.45 -2.47
N LYS A 62 4.20 -5.92 -3.67
CA LYS A 62 3.86 -4.53 -4.03
C LYS A 62 2.37 -4.27 -3.90
N LYS A 63 1.53 -5.14 -4.46
CA LYS A 63 0.07 -5.05 -4.35
C LYS A 63 -0.35 -4.96 -2.88
N THR A 64 0.14 -5.88 -2.04
CA THR A 64 -0.14 -5.91 -0.59
C THR A 64 0.33 -4.64 0.11
N GLN A 65 1.50 -4.10 -0.24
CA GLN A 65 1.99 -2.83 0.28
C GLN A 65 1.08 -1.65 -0.10
N TYR A 66 0.60 -1.59 -1.34
CA TYR A 66 -0.37 -0.57 -1.76
C TYR A 66 -1.69 -0.72 -1.00
N TYR A 67 -2.22 -1.93 -0.81
CA TYR A 67 -3.42 -2.14 -0.01
C TYR A 67 -3.20 -1.78 1.46
N ALA A 68 -2.08 -2.18 2.07
CA ALA A 68 -1.78 -1.85 3.46
C ALA A 68 -1.63 -0.33 3.66
N LYS A 69 -0.96 0.38 2.75
CA LYS A 69 -0.84 1.84 2.78
C LYS A 69 -2.18 2.52 2.63
N ASN A 70 -3.02 2.09 1.68
CA ASN A 70 -4.38 2.60 1.55
C ASN A 70 -5.21 2.32 2.80
N ARG A 71 -5.10 1.13 3.39
CA ARG A 71 -5.79 0.77 4.64
C ARG A 71 -5.33 1.62 5.82
N GLU A 72 -4.03 1.92 5.95
CA GLU A 72 -3.52 2.80 7.01
C GLU A 72 -4.01 4.24 6.86
N LEU A 73 -4.15 4.74 5.64
CA LEU A 73 -4.75 6.05 5.36
C LEU A 73 -6.25 6.08 5.73
N LEU A 74 -6.94 4.96 5.61
CA LEU A 74 -8.37 4.83 5.90
C LEU A 74 -8.69 4.40 7.35
N ASN A 75 -7.69 3.98 8.13
CA ASN A 75 -7.92 3.48 9.49
C ASN A 75 -8.04 4.63 10.52
N PHE A 76 -9.27 5.04 10.81
CA PHE A 76 -9.66 6.07 11.78
C PHE A 76 -9.39 5.73 13.26
N GLU A 77 -9.06 4.48 13.58
CA GLU A 77 -8.96 4.00 14.96
C GLU A 77 -7.83 4.68 15.77
N LYS A 78 -6.77 5.15 15.10
CA LYS A 78 -5.70 5.95 15.73
C LYS A 78 -6.11 7.39 16.06
N PHE A 79 -7.26 7.87 15.56
CA PHE A 79 -7.78 9.21 15.83
C PHE A 79 -8.61 9.26 17.12
N GLU A 80 -9.30 8.18 17.47
CA GLU A 80 -10.17 8.15 18.66
C GLU A 80 -9.40 8.15 19.99
N GLY A 81 -8.20 7.57 20.02
CA GLY A 81 -7.33 7.62 21.20
C GLY A 81 -6.91 9.03 21.63
N ARG A 82 -6.86 9.99 20.68
CA ARG A 82 -6.55 11.40 20.97
C ARG A 82 -7.78 12.26 21.27
N ARG A 83 -8.99 11.79 20.99
CA ARG A 83 -10.24 12.53 21.21
C ARG A 83 -10.73 12.50 22.66
N LYS A 84 -10.23 11.58 23.49
CA LYS A 84 -10.57 11.52 24.93
C LYS A 84 -9.84 12.55 25.81
N LEU A 85 -8.86 13.28 25.28
CA LEU A 85 -8.07 14.27 26.04
C LEU A 85 -8.40 15.74 25.68
N SER A 86 -9.27 15.99 24.70
CA SER A 86 -9.45 17.32 24.09
C SER A 86 -10.73 18.06 24.52
N THR A 87 -11.57 17.48 25.40
CA THR A 87 -12.84 18.11 25.82
C THR A 87 -12.72 19.03 27.02
N GLU A 88 -11.54 19.15 27.64
CA GLU A 88 -11.26 20.19 28.64
C GLU A 88 -10.44 21.30 27.97
N SER A 89 -10.75 22.57 28.25
CA SER A 89 -10.06 23.76 27.73
C SER A 89 -10.62 24.39 26.44
N ARG A 90 -11.92 24.72 26.46
CA ARG A 90 -12.41 25.91 25.75
C ARG A 90 -12.31 27.13 26.67
N SER A 91 -11.33 27.99 26.46
CA SER A 91 -11.47 29.46 26.53
C SER A 91 -10.11 30.13 26.32
N LEU A 92 -10.17 31.37 25.83
CA LEU A 92 -9.09 32.36 25.70
C LEU A 92 -8.50 32.60 24.30
N THR A 93 -9.23 33.49 23.60
CA THR A 93 -8.75 34.74 22.97
C THR A 93 -7.93 34.67 21.68
N LEU A 94 -8.63 34.95 20.57
CA LEU A 94 -8.08 35.56 19.36
C LEU A 94 -7.35 36.86 19.72
N LYS A 95 -6.06 36.99 19.34
CA LYS A 95 -5.34 38.25 19.01
C LYS A 95 -3.86 37.96 18.72
N SER A 96 -3.49 37.82 17.44
CA SER A 96 -2.17 38.22 16.94
C SER A 96 -2.21 38.31 15.42
N ILE A 97 -2.77 39.41 14.94
CA ILE A 97 -2.51 39.96 13.61
C ILE A 97 -1.70 41.22 13.89
N LEU A 98 -0.65 41.46 13.08
CA LEU A 98 0.22 42.64 13.04
C LEU A 98 1.57 42.52 13.79
N ARG A 99 2.61 42.11 13.05
CA ARG A 99 3.96 42.70 13.16
C ARG A 99 4.75 42.46 11.86
N LYS A 100 5.20 43.56 11.26
CA LYS A 100 5.82 43.69 9.94
C LYS A 100 7.35 43.65 10.07
N SER A 101 8.04 43.17 9.03
CA SER A 101 9.51 43.00 8.91
C SER A 101 10.32 44.30 9.06
N PRO A 102 11.65 44.21 9.27
CA PRO A 102 12.55 44.49 8.14
C PRO A 102 13.78 43.56 8.01
N SER A 103 14.44 43.70 6.87
CA SER A 103 15.50 42.92 6.21
C SER A 103 16.91 43.00 6.81
N VAL A 104 17.70 41.92 6.66
CA VAL A 104 19.15 41.96 6.34
C VAL A 104 19.56 40.68 5.59
N ALA A 105 20.33 40.86 4.51
CA ALA A 105 20.99 39.81 3.76
C ALA A 105 22.42 39.60 4.29
N ALA A 106 22.86 38.35 4.48
CA ALA A 106 24.16 37.82 4.05
C ALA A 106 24.50 36.48 4.76
N ASN A 107 24.65 35.45 3.92
CA ASN A 107 25.64 34.39 3.94
C ASN A 107 25.54 33.12 4.82
N SER A 108 25.94 32.03 4.13
CA SER A 108 26.42 30.71 4.57
C SER A 108 25.43 29.68 5.15
N ASN A 109 25.06 28.74 4.26
CA ASN A 109 25.06 27.27 4.42
C ASN A 109 24.91 26.71 5.85
N PHE A 110 23.82 25.96 6.11
CA PHE A 110 23.83 24.55 6.57
C PHE A 110 22.40 24.08 6.89
N SER A 111 22.01 22.94 6.29
CA SER A 111 20.97 21.98 6.73
C SER A 111 19.51 22.45 6.88
N GLN A 112 18.68 22.16 5.88
CA GLN A 112 17.23 22.32 5.99
C GLN A 112 16.58 21.02 6.48
N GLU A 113 16.41 21.01 7.80
CA GLU A 113 15.60 20.12 8.60
C GLU A 113 14.10 20.26 8.24
N MET A 114 13.40 19.14 8.33
CA MET A 114 11.97 19.02 8.02
C MET A 114 11.13 19.82 9.02
N VAL A 115 10.48 20.88 8.54
CA VAL A 115 9.44 21.58 9.30
C VAL A 115 8.08 21.16 8.76
N TYR A 116 7.45 20.21 9.46
CA TYR A 116 6.05 19.89 9.29
C TYR A 116 5.21 21.05 9.83
N THR A 117 4.83 21.98 8.96
CA THR A 117 3.74 22.91 9.26
C THR A 117 2.43 22.12 9.25
N GLY A 118 1.95 21.82 10.46
CA GLY A 118 0.62 21.26 10.70
C GLY A 118 -0.47 22.27 10.33
N ALA A 119 -0.76 22.38 9.04
CA ALA A 119 -2.02 22.89 8.55
C ALA A 119 -2.94 21.68 8.36
N SER A 120 -4.16 21.79 8.89
CA SER A 120 -5.25 20.85 8.68
C SER A 120 -5.32 20.45 7.21
N SER A 121 -4.77 19.28 6.88
CA SER A 121 -4.83 18.74 5.54
C SER A 121 -6.24 18.18 5.40
N GLN A 122 -7.19 19.07 5.11
CA GLN A 122 -8.31 18.69 4.27
C GLN A 122 -7.68 17.89 3.13
N HIS A 123 -8.03 16.62 3.02
CA HIS A 123 -7.60 15.73 1.96
C HIS A 123 -7.94 16.42 0.63
N ARG A 124 -7.00 17.21 0.11
CA ARG A 124 -7.15 17.87 -1.16
C ARG A 124 -7.05 16.73 -2.16
N LEU A 125 -8.11 16.55 -2.95
CA LEU A 125 -8.08 15.68 -4.12
C LEU A 125 -6.78 15.94 -4.88
N SER A 126 -6.18 14.89 -5.46
CA SER A 126 -4.98 15.09 -6.29
C SER A 126 -5.30 16.06 -7.42
N GLU A 127 -4.30 16.78 -7.92
CA GLU A 127 -4.47 17.70 -9.05
C GLU A 127 -5.13 17.01 -10.25
N GLU A 128 -4.74 15.75 -10.52
CA GLU A 128 -5.37 14.89 -11.52
C GLU A 128 -6.85 14.61 -11.24
N SER A 129 -7.22 14.35 -9.98
CA SER A 129 -8.62 14.10 -9.60
C SER A 129 -9.49 15.35 -9.75
N ILE A 130 -8.96 16.52 -9.39
CA ILE A 130 -9.65 17.81 -9.58
C ILE A 130 -9.85 18.06 -11.08
N SER A 131 -8.78 17.87 -11.86
CA SER A 131 -8.85 18.02 -13.31
C SER A 131 -9.88 17.08 -13.95
N ALA A 132 -9.91 15.79 -13.56
CA ALA A 132 -10.89 14.84 -14.08
C ALA A 132 -12.33 15.21 -13.73
N TYR A 133 -12.56 15.73 -12.51
CA TYR A 133 -13.85 16.23 -12.07
C TYR A 133 -14.32 17.43 -12.92
N ASP A 134 -13.43 18.40 -13.17
CA ASP A 134 -13.75 19.57 -13.98
C ASP A 134 -14.10 19.17 -15.42
N HIS A 135 -13.29 18.31 -16.05
CA HIS A 135 -13.56 17.79 -17.39
C HIS A 135 -14.89 17.04 -17.48
N PHE A 136 -15.22 16.25 -16.45
CA PHE A 136 -16.50 15.54 -16.39
C PHE A 136 -17.68 16.52 -16.36
N HIS A 137 -17.64 17.53 -15.51
CA HIS A 137 -18.72 18.52 -15.43
C HIS A 137 -18.82 19.40 -16.67
N GLU A 138 -17.70 19.76 -17.27
CA GLU A 138 -17.66 20.48 -18.55
C GLU A 138 -18.30 19.64 -19.66
N PHE A 139 -17.93 18.36 -19.76
CA PHE A 139 -18.52 17.45 -20.74
C PHE A 139 -20.04 17.35 -20.58
N LEU A 140 -20.54 17.17 -19.35
CA LEU A 140 -21.98 17.07 -19.10
C LEU A 140 -22.72 18.35 -19.49
N LYS A 141 -22.18 19.52 -19.14
CA LYS A 141 -22.79 20.82 -19.47
C LYS A 141 -22.84 21.07 -20.98
N ASN A 142 -21.82 20.65 -21.71
CA ASN A 142 -21.70 20.92 -23.14
C ASN A 142 -22.52 19.96 -24.01
N ASN A 143 -22.79 18.75 -23.52
CA ASN A 143 -23.40 17.68 -24.32
C ASN A 143 -24.83 17.32 -23.90
N LEU A 144 -25.28 17.72 -22.71
CA LEU A 144 -26.56 17.27 -22.16
C LEU A 144 -27.40 18.43 -21.60
N PRO A 145 -28.74 18.31 -21.64
CA PRO A 145 -29.62 19.25 -20.95
C PRO A 145 -29.32 19.29 -19.45
N GLN A 146 -29.39 20.49 -18.86
CA GLN A 146 -29.00 20.74 -17.47
C GLN A 146 -29.64 19.79 -16.45
N ALA A 147 -30.91 19.41 -16.67
CA ALA A 147 -31.61 18.46 -15.81
C ALA A 147 -30.94 17.08 -15.83
N VAL A 148 -30.63 16.56 -17.01
CA VAL A 148 -30.01 15.24 -17.18
C VAL A 148 -28.55 15.26 -16.74
N ALA A 149 -27.82 16.34 -17.04
CA ALA A 149 -26.45 16.55 -16.57
C ALA A 149 -26.37 16.52 -15.02
N HIS A 150 -27.29 17.20 -14.35
CA HIS A 150 -27.35 17.21 -12.89
C HIS A 150 -27.67 15.83 -12.33
N GLU A 151 -28.66 15.11 -12.91
CA GLU A 151 -29.00 13.76 -12.46
C GLU A 151 -27.86 12.76 -12.64
N ILE A 152 -27.13 12.82 -13.76
CA ILE A 152 -25.98 11.95 -14.01
C ILE A 152 -24.88 12.25 -13.00
N ALA A 153 -24.55 13.53 -12.78
CA ALA A 153 -23.55 13.92 -11.79
C ALA A 153 -23.93 13.45 -10.39
N GLN A 154 -25.19 13.62 -9.99
CA GLN A 154 -25.69 13.16 -8.69
C GLN A 154 -25.57 11.64 -8.53
N GLN A 155 -25.92 10.86 -9.57
CA GLN A 155 -25.81 9.41 -9.53
C GLN A 155 -24.36 8.94 -9.48
N THR A 156 -23.46 9.59 -10.23
CA THR A 156 -22.03 9.33 -10.18
C THR A 156 -21.49 9.57 -8.76
N HIS A 157 -21.83 10.70 -8.14
CA HIS A 157 -21.46 10.97 -6.75
C HIS A 157 -21.99 9.92 -5.79
N HIS A 158 -23.27 9.58 -5.89
CA HIS A 158 -23.87 8.56 -5.03
C HIS A 158 -23.19 7.19 -5.18
N ALA A 159 -22.85 6.79 -6.40
CA ALA A 159 -22.13 5.54 -6.64
C ALA A 159 -20.72 5.56 -6.03
N VAL A 160 -20.00 6.67 -6.15
CA VAL A 160 -18.68 6.84 -5.54
C VAL A 160 -18.77 6.81 -4.01
N ASP A 161 -19.72 7.53 -3.41
CA ASP A 161 -19.93 7.55 -1.95
C ASP A 161 -20.24 6.14 -1.43
N ARG A 162 -21.12 5.40 -2.11
CA ARG A 162 -21.43 4.00 -1.78
C ARG A 162 -20.19 3.10 -1.82
N ILE A 163 -19.31 3.30 -2.80
CA ILE A 163 -18.04 2.53 -2.90
C ILE A 163 -17.10 2.90 -1.76
N LEU A 164 -17.01 4.18 -1.39
CA LEU A 164 -16.12 4.67 -0.33
C LEU A 164 -16.60 4.25 1.08
N GLU A 165 -17.90 4.25 1.31
CA GLU A 165 -18.51 3.83 2.58
C GLU A 165 -18.31 2.34 2.85
N GLN A 166 -18.29 1.52 1.80
CA GLN A 166 -18.15 0.08 1.95
C GLN A 166 -16.68 -0.36 1.90
N GLN A 167 -15.95 -0.13 3.00
CA GLN A 167 -14.50 -0.43 3.11
C GLN A 167 -14.11 -1.92 3.02
N ASN A 168 -15.06 -2.87 3.16
CA ASN A 168 -14.76 -4.30 3.32
C ASN A 168 -15.48 -5.21 2.30
N VAL A 169 -15.73 -4.70 1.10
CA VAL A 169 -16.44 -5.41 0.02
C VAL A 169 -15.45 -6.27 -0.78
N ASN A 170 -15.84 -7.51 -1.12
CA ASN A 170 -15.04 -8.34 -2.03
C ASN A 170 -15.00 -7.70 -3.43
N MET A 171 -13.94 -7.96 -4.18
CA MET A 171 -13.75 -7.46 -5.54
C MET A 171 -14.92 -7.80 -6.48
N ASP A 172 -15.54 -8.97 -6.32
CA ASP A 172 -16.69 -9.40 -7.12
C ASP A 172 -17.91 -8.51 -6.85
N ASP A 173 -18.19 -8.23 -5.58
CA ASP A 173 -19.31 -7.38 -5.17
C ASP A 173 -19.07 -5.92 -5.60
N LEU A 174 -17.84 -5.42 -5.47
CA LEU A 174 -17.46 -4.10 -5.98
C LEU A 174 -17.64 -4.01 -7.50
N SER A 175 -17.23 -5.04 -8.23
CA SER A 175 -17.45 -5.12 -9.68
C SER A 175 -18.95 -5.12 -9.99
N GLY A 176 -19.74 -5.89 -9.24
CA GLY A 176 -21.21 -5.91 -9.36
C GLY A 176 -21.84 -4.54 -9.14
N MET A 177 -21.39 -3.78 -8.14
CA MET A 177 -21.87 -2.41 -7.88
C MET A 177 -21.56 -1.46 -9.05
N VAL A 178 -20.35 -1.51 -9.58
CA VAL A 178 -19.93 -0.66 -10.71
C VAL A 178 -20.70 -1.05 -11.99
N GLN A 179 -20.85 -2.34 -12.25
CA GLN A 179 -21.65 -2.84 -13.38
C GLN A 179 -23.12 -2.42 -13.27
N HIS A 180 -23.71 -2.55 -12.08
CA HIS A 180 -25.07 -2.11 -11.82
C HIS A 180 -25.23 -0.60 -12.04
N PHE A 181 -24.25 0.21 -11.61
CA PHE A 181 -24.25 1.65 -11.90
C PHE A 181 -24.27 1.92 -13.41
N TYR A 182 -23.41 1.28 -14.20
CA TYR A 182 -23.40 1.45 -15.65
C TYR A 182 -24.73 1.04 -16.29
N GLN A 183 -25.31 -0.07 -15.86
CA GLN A 183 -26.60 -0.56 -16.40
C GLN A 183 -27.73 0.44 -16.09
N VAL A 184 -27.84 0.86 -14.83
CA VAL A 184 -28.87 1.83 -14.41
C VAL A 184 -28.73 3.16 -15.15
N LEU A 185 -27.50 3.65 -15.31
CA LEU A 185 -27.24 4.90 -16.01
C LEU A 185 -27.62 4.79 -17.49
N ALA A 186 -27.21 3.70 -18.15
CA ALA A 186 -27.53 3.43 -19.55
C ALA A 186 -29.05 3.33 -19.76
N ASP A 187 -29.76 2.59 -18.90
CA ASP A 187 -31.21 2.47 -18.99
C ASP A 187 -31.89 3.81 -18.77
N LYS A 188 -31.45 4.60 -17.79
CA LYS A 188 -32.00 5.95 -17.58
C LYS A 188 -31.80 6.87 -18.77
N MET A 189 -30.64 6.86 -19.41
CA MET A 189 -30.42 7.69 -20.61
C MET A 189 -31.33 7.26 -21.77
N ARG A 190 -31.60 5.96 -21.93
CA ARG A 190 -32.49 5.44 -22.98
C ARG A 190 -33.97 5.77 -22.75
N HIS A 191 -34.39 5.80 -21.49
CA HIS A 191 -35.78 6.08 -21.09
C HIS A 191 -36.04 7.55 -20.74
N SER A 192 -35.00 8.38 -20.64
CA SER A 192 -35.17 9.81 -20.43
C SER A 192 -35.80 10.43 -21.67
N SER A 193 -37.07 10.84 -21.53
CA SER A 193 -37.83 11.56 -22.57
C SER A 193 -37.22 12.92 -22.94
N ILE A 194 -36.12 13.32 -22.29
CA ILE A 194 -35.38 14.56 -22.54
C ILE A 194 -34.33 14.36 -23.66
N MET A 195 -33.99 13.11 -24.01
CA MET A 195 -33.08 12.77 -25.13
C MET A 195 -33.78 12.13 -26.35
N ASN A 196 -35.08 11.81 -26.26
CA ASN A 196 -35.87 11.25 -27.37
C ASN A 196 -36.77 12.31 -28.01
#